data_AF-A0A368RJ54-F1
#
_entry.id   AF-A0A368RJ54-F1
#
_cell.length_a   1.000
_cell.length_b   1.000
_cell.length_c   1.000
_cell.angle_alpha   90.00
_cell.angle_beta   90.00
_cell.angle_gamma   90.00
#
_symmetry.space_group_name_H-M   'P 1'
#
loop_
_entity.id
_entity.type
_entity.pdbx_description
1 polymer ?
#
loop_
_entity_poly.entity_id
_entity_poly.type
_entity_poly.pdbx_seq_one_letter_code
_entity_poly.pdbx_strand_id
1 'polypeptide(L)'
;MAICSAAATAPVTQSAAEDCRRQYGPSVWGDFFISYEPCTPEELLSMQEKARALKEEVRRIVLAAAAAAAASDDHDLVRKLELVDALQRLGVDYHFKKEIDVLLLAVYGDEDGGSNDLYVASLRFYLLRKHGYIVSSDVFLKFRDEQGHISSDDVGTLTTLYDAAHMRVHGEDILDNIIAFNKSRLQSLLMKANLDPALLEEVRVTLETTRFRRVERVEARRFISVYEKKAVRDDTILEFAKLDYNIVQVVYCNELKELTIWWKDLRSRVDLTFSRDRLVEMHFWMMGIVYEPHYSYARIMLTKQVLFMALLDDIYDNYSSTEESNIFTSALERSVTELT
;
A
#
# COMPACT_ATOMS: atom_id res chain seq x y z
N MET A 1 32.68 -82.71 17.37
CA MET A 1 31.59 -81.87 17.88
C MET A 1 31.78 -80.47 17.30
N ALA A 2 30.76 -79.98 16.59
CA ALA A 2 30.56 -78.61 16.10
C ALA A 2 31.47 -78.03 14.98
N ILE A 3 30.79 -77.65 13.90
CA ILE A 3 31.12 -76.75 12.79
C ILE A 3 30.57 -75.34 13.16
N CYS A 4 30.99 -74.30 12.43
CA CYS A 4 30.47 -72.90 12.34
C CYS A 4 31.03 -71.92 13.39
N SER A 5 31.22 -70.62 13.12
CA SER A 5 30.66 -69.72 12.09
C SER A 5 31.56 -68.49 11.91
N ALA A 6 31.52 -67.90 10.72
CA ALA A 6 32.02 -66.56 10.40
C ALA A 6 31.39 -65.49 11.30
N ALA A 7 32.19 -64.50 11.71
CA ALA A 7 31.72 -63.28 12.33
C ALA A 7 31.42 -62.26 11.21
N ALA A 8 30.14 -61.97 11.04
CA ALA A 8 29.64 -60.96 10.12
C ALA A 8 30.04 -59.55 10.60
N THR A 9 30.62 -58.77 9.69
CA THR A 9 30.70 -57.30 9.80
C THR A 9 29.29 -56.72 9.83
N ALA A 10 28.97 -56.01 10.91
CA ALA A 10 27.73 -55.28 11.06
C ALA A 10 27.60 -54.18 9.98
N PRO A 11 26.40 -53.94 9.43
CA PRO A 11 26.18 -52.83 8.52
C PRO A 11 26.23 -51.52 9.30
N VAL A 12 26.89 -50.52 8.71
CA VAL A 12 26.84 -49.12 9.14
C VAL A 12 25.38 -48.68 9.03
N THR A 13 24.75 -48.44 10.17
CA THR A 13 23.47 -47.76 10.27
C THR A 13 23.63 -46.37 9.66
N GLN A 14 23.00 -46.13 8.50
CA GLN A 14 22.70 -44.77 8.06
C GLN A 14 21.94 -44.10 9.20
N SER A 15 22.56 -43.12 9.85
CA SER A 15 21.82 -42.25 10.74
C SER A 15 20.75 -41.56 9.89
N ALA A 16 19.48 -41.84 10.19
CA ALA A 16 18.40 -41.00 9.73
C ALA A 16 18.75 -39.57 10.18
N ALA A 17 19.17 -38.73 9.25
CA ALA A 17 19.18 -37.30 9.48
C ALA A 17 17.74 -36.95 9.84
N GLU A 18 17.50 -36.51 11.07
CA GLU A 18 16.20 -36.01 11.48
C GLU A 18 15.79 -34.96 10.45
N ASP A 19 14.63 -35.17 9.83
CA ASP A 19 14.07 -34.29 8.81
C ASP A 19 13.63 -32.99 9.50
N CYS A 20 14.60 -32.12 9.78
CA CYS A 20 14.40 -30.81 10.44
C CYS A 20 13.70 -29.78 9.53
N ARG A 21 13.08 -30.23 8.43
CA ARG A 21 12.39 -29.36 7.48
C ARG A 21 11.14 -28.77 8.12
N ARG A 22 10.98 -27.46 7.96
CA ARG A 22 9.78 -26.74 8.36
C ARG A 22 8.61 -27.21 7.49
N GLN A 23 7.50 -27.55 8.15
CA GLN A 23 6.26 -27.89 7.45
C GLN A 23 5.45 -26.63 7.19
N TYR A 24 5.12 -26.39 5.91
CA TYR A 24 4.27 -25.28 5.53
C TYR A 24 2.81 -25.70 5.48
N GLY A 25 1.94 -24.90 6.12
CA GLY A 25 0.49 -25.09 6.01
C GLY A 25 -0.02 -24.77 4.60
N PRO A 26 -1.08 -25.44 4.12
CA PRO A 26 -1.62 -25.24 2.78
C PRO A 26 -2.12 -23.79 2.57
N SER A 27 -2.35 -23.42 1.31
CA SER A 27 -3.07 -22.18 0.99
C SER A 27 -4.48 -22.23 1.58
N VAL A 28 -4.88 -21.15 2.27
CA VAL A 28 -6.24 -21.02 2.81
C VAL A 28 -7.29 -20.76 1.72
N TRP A 29 -6.85 -20.45 0.49
CA TRP A 29 -7.70 -20.08 -0.62
C TRP A 29 -8.06 -21.24 -1.54
N GLY A 30 -7.22 -22.29 -1.57
CA GLY A 30 -7.40 -23.43 -2.48
C GLY A 30 -7.70 -22.99 -3.91
N ASP A 31 -8.79 -23.51 -4.47
CA ASP A 31 -9.26 -23.21 -5.83
C ASP A 31 -10.30 -22.07 -5.90
N PHE A 32 -10.51 -21.30 -4.82
CA PHE A 32 -11.59 -20.30 -4.70
C PHE A 32 -11.69 -19.36 -5.91
N PHE A 33 -10.55 -18.82 -6.38
CA PHE A 33 -10.53 -17.84 -7.47
C PHE A 33 -10.76 -18.43 -8.87
N ILE A 34 -10.82 -19.76 -9.02
CA ILE A 34 -11.12 -20.38 -10.33
C ILE A 34 -12.57 -20.15 -10.72
N SER A 35 -13.49 -20.29 -9.76
CA SER A 35 -14.94 -20.16 -9.96
C SER A 35 -15.53 -18.89 -9.37
N TYR A 36 -14.75 -18.10 -8.62
CA TYR A 36 -15.24 -16.85 -8.06
C TYR A 36 -15.48 -15.80 -9.16
N GLU A 37 -16.71 -15.31 -9.22
CA GLU A 37 -17.12 -14.21 -10.10
C GLU A 37 -17.65 -13.08 -9.22
N PRO A 38 -16.95 -11.92 -9.15
CA PRO A 38 -17.34 -10.82 -8.26
C PRO A 38 -18.63 -10.10 -8.69
N CYS A 39 -18.95 -10.11 -9.98
CA CYS A 39 -20.17 -9.55 -10.55
C CYS A 39 -20.44 -10.17 -11.94
N THR A 40 -21.65 -9.99 -12.48
CA THR A 40 -21.95 -10.44 -13.85
C THR A 40 -21.30 -9.53 -14.90
N PRO A 41 -21.14 -9.99 -16.16
CA PRO A 41 -20.67 -9.14 -17.25
C PRO A 41 -21.55 -7.90 -17.50
N GLU A 42 -22.87 -8.03 -17.36
CA GLU A 42 -23.81 -6.92 -17.50
C GLU A 42 -23.67 -5.89 -16.38
N GLU A 43 -23.49 -6.35 -15.13
CA GLU A 43 -23.22 -5.49 -13.98
C GLU A 43 -21.91 -4.73 -14.16
N LEU A 44 -20.84 -5.42 -14.60
CA LEU A 44 -19.54 -4.80 -14.87
C LEU A 44 -19.65 -3.72 -15.95
N LEU A 45 -20.34 -4.01 -17.04
CA LEU A 45 -20.53 -3.06 -18.14
C LEU A 45 -21.28 -1.80 -17.65
N SER A 46 -22.38 -2.00 -16.92
CA SER A 46 -23.17 -0.92 -16.31
C SER A 46 -22.31 -0.07 -15.37
N MET A 47 -21.51 -0.70 -14.50
CA MET A 47 -20.58 0.01 -13.61
C MET A 47 -19.55 0.82 -14.39
N GLN A 48 -18.96 0.25 -15.45
CA GLN A 48 -17.96 0.92 -16.28
C GLN A 48 -18.53 2.12 -17.03
N GLU A 49 -19.75 2.00 -17.57
CA GLU A 49 -20.44 3.11 -18.25
C GLU A 49 -20.71 4.26 -17.28
N LYS A 50 -21.25 3.94 -16.10
CA LYS A 50 -21.52 4.93 -15.06
C LYS A 50 -20.24 5.58 -14.52
N ALA A 51 -19.20 4.79 -14.29
CA ALA A 51 -17.90 5.28 -13.85
C ALA A 51 -17.26 6.22 -14.89
N ARG A 52 -17.44 5.96 -16.18
CA ARG A 52 -16.94 6.83 -17.26
C ARG A 52 -17.61 8.21 -17.23
N ALA A 53 -18.92 8.26 -17.02
CA ALA A 53 -19.65 9.52 -16.90
C ALA A 53 -19.23 10.31 -15.65
N LEU A 54 -19.16 9.63 -14.50
CA LEU A 54 -18.75 10.24 -13.23
C LEU A 54 -17.29 10.71 -13.26
N LYS A 55 -16.39 9.98 -13.93
CA LYS A 55 -15.00 10.38 -14.12
C LYS A 55 -14.90 11.76 -14.76
N GLU A 56 -15.69 12.05 -15.79
CA GLU A 56 -15.67 13.36 -16.47
C GLU A 56 -16.31 14.47 -15.62
N GLU A 57 -17.30 14.15 -14.76
CA GLU A 57 -17.82 15.11 -13.77
C GLU A 57 -16.75 15.45 -12.72
N VAL A 58 -16.09 14.43 -12.14
CA VAL A 58 -14.99 14.63 -11.19
C VAL A 58 -13.86 15.42 -11.86
N ARG A 59 -13.53 15.13 -13.11
CA ARG A 59 -12.55 15.90 -13.88
C ARG A 59 -12.92 17.39 -13.96
N ARG A 60 -14.19 17.72 -14.20
CA ARG A 60 -14.67 19.10 -14.20
C ARG A 60 -14.53 19.75 -12.82
N ILE A 61 -14.78 19.02 -11.74
CA ILE A 61 -14.55 19.51 -10.37
C ILE A 61 -13.07 19.86 -10.16
N VAL A 62 -12.15 18.98 -10.57
CA VAL A 62 -10.70 19.23 -10.44
C VAL A 62 -10.26 20.42 -11.30
N LEU A 63 -10.73 20.52 -12.54
CA LEU A 63 -10.41 21.64 -13.43
C LEU A 63 -10.98 22.97 -12.91
N ALA A 64 -12.19 22.96 -12.35
CA ALA A 64 -12.78 24.14 -11.73
C ALA A 64 -11.97 24.60 -10.50
N ALA A 65 -11.51 23.66 -9.67
CA ALA A 65 -10.63 23.96 -8.55
C ALA A 65 -9.27 24.52 -9.03
N ALA A 66 -8.69 23.97 -10.10
CA ALA A 66 -7.43 24.49 -10.66
C ALA A 66 -7.57 25.88 -11.28
N ALA A 67 -8.73 26.18 -11.89
CA ALA A 67 -9.00 27.47 -12.53
C ALA A 67 -9.42 28.57 -11.55
N ALA A 68 -9.91 28.21 -10.35
CA ALA A 68 -10.19 29.18 -9.30
C ALA A 68 -8.90 29.96 -9.00
N ALA A 69 -8.95 31.29 -9.18
CA ALA A 69 -7.78 32.15 -9.10
C ALA A 69 -7.05 31.97 -7.76
N ALA A 70 -5.72 32.09 -7.77
CA ALA A 70 -4.85 32.08 -6.58
C ALA A 70 -5.04 33.31 -5.68
N ALA A 71 -6.23 33.94 -5.69
CA ALA A 71 -6.46 35.23 -5.07
C ALA A 71 -6.69 35.08 -3.57
N SER A 72 -5.61 35.08 -2.79
CA SER A 72 -5.52 35.63 -1.42
C SER A 72 -6.47 35.10 -0.34
N ASP A 73 -7.26 34.06 -0.60
CA ASP A 73 -8.23 33.49 0.35
C ASP A 73 -7.79 32.09 0.76
N ASP A 74 -7.43 31.94 2.05
CA ASP A 74 -7.09 30.65 2.68
C ASP A 74 -8.17 29.59 2.40
N HIS A 75 -9.43 29.99 2.26
CA HIS A 75 -10.55 29.08 1.99
C HIS A 75 -10.45 28.38 0.62
N ASP A 76 -9.96 29.05 -0.43
CA ASP A 76 -9.77 28.42 -1.74
C ASP A 76 -8.60 27.43 -1.74
N LEU A 77 -7.51 27.79 -1.06
CA LEU A 77 -6.36 26.91 -0.86
C LEU A 77 -6.75 25.64 -0.10
N VAL A 78 -7.51 25.78 1.00
CA VAL A 78 -8.05 24.63 1.76
C VAL A 78 -8.80 23.69 0.83
N ARG A 79 -9.74 24.21 0.03
CA ARG A 79 -10.57 23.41 -0.88
C ARG A 79 -9.74 22.66 -1.91
N LYS A 80 -8.74 23.31 -2.51
CA LYS A 80 -7.80 22.69 -3.46
C LYS A 80 -7.04 21.52 -2.83
N LEU A 81 -6.49 21.74 -1.63
CA LEU A 81 -5.73 20.72 -0.90
C LEU A 81 -6.63 19.55 -0.47
N GLU A 82 -7.81 19.83 0.08
CA GLU A 82 -8.76 18.79 0.51
C GLU A 82 -9.32 17.97 -0.66
N LEU A 83 -9.48 18.58 -1.84
CA LEU A 83 -9.87 17.87 -3.05
C LEU A 83 -8.79 16.87 -3.47
N VAL A 84 -7.53 17.31 -3.56
CA VAL A 84 -6.40 16.42 -3.88
C VAL A 84 -6.29 15.33 -2.82
N ASP A 85 -6.40 15.69 -1.54
CA ASP A 85 -6.37 14.77 -0.41
C ASP A 85 -7.43 13.67 -0.55
N ALA A 86 -8.68 14.07 -0.83
CA ALA A 86 -9.79 13.15 -0.99
C ALA A 86 -9.58 12.19 -2.17
N LEU A 87 -9.17 12.69 -3.34
CA LEU A 87 -8.94 11.86 -4.53
C LEU A 87 -7.85 10.81 -4.28
N GLN A 88 -6.76 11.19 -3.60
CA GLN A 88 -5.68 10.27 -3.25
C GLN A 88 -6.11 9.22 -2.23
N ARG A 89 -6.79 9.63 -1.16
CA ARG A 89 -7.22 8.69 -0.12
C ARG A 89 -8.32 7.75 -0.61
N LEU A 90 -9.14 8.19 -1.57
CA LEU A 90 -10.13 7.35 -2.22
C LEU A 90 -9.53 6.43 -3.30
N GLY A 91 -8.25 6.59 -3.62
CA GLY A 91 -7.54 5.74 -4.58
C GLY A 91 -7.96 5.96 -6.03
N VAL A 92 -8.41 7.17 -6.38
CA VAL A 92 -8.88 7.53 -7.73
C VAL A 92 -8.05 8.63 -8.40
N ASP A 93 -7.07 9.17 -7.70
CA ASP A 93 -6.13 10.19 -8.18
C ASP A 93 -5.39 9.79 -9.46
N TYR A 94 -5.13 8.49 -9.66
CA TYR A 94 -4.49 7.98 -10.87
C TYR A 94 -5.24 8.29 -12.17
N HIS A 95 -6.54 8.63 -12.10
CA HIS A 95 -7.32 9.10 -13.25
C HIS A 95 -7.07 10.56 -13.62
N PHE A 96 -6.52 11.36 -12.70
CA PHE A 96 -6.42 12.81 -12.77
C PHE A 96 -5.00 13.33 -12.51
N LYS A 97 -3.96 12.49 -12.73
CA LYS A 97 -2.55 12.82 -12.44
C LYS A 97 -2.16 14.20 -13.02
N LYS A 98 -2.47 14.44 -14.29
CA LYS A 98 -2.14 15.71 -14.97
C LYS A 98 -2.81 16.92 -14.33
N GLU A 99 -4.10 16.82 -14.01
CA GLU A 99 -4.86 17.90 -13.40
C GLU A 99 -4.37 18.19 -11.97
N ILE A 100 -4.06 17.13 -11.20
CA ILE A 100 -3.49 17.24 -9.86
C ILE A 100 -2.10 17.89 -9.91
N ASP A 101 -1.26 17.51 -10.88
CA ASP A 101 0.07 18.09 -11.05
C ASP A 101 0.00 19.60 -11.31
N VAL A 102 -0.91 20.04 -12.18
CA VAL A 102 -1.14 21.47 -12.47
C VAL A 102 -1.61 22.21 -11.21
N LEU A 103 -2.56 21.63 -10.46
CA LEU A 103 -3.08 22.22 -9.24
C LEU A 103 -1.99 22.36 -8.17
N LEU A 104 -1.19 21.32 -7.94
CA LEU A 104 -0.11 21.33 -6.95
C LEU A 104 1.04 22.25 -7.37
N LEU A 105 1.34 22.37 -8.66
CA LEU A 105 2.33 23.33 -9.16
C LEU A 105 1.91 24.77 -8.84
N ALA A 106 0.63 25.10 -9.02
CA ALA A 106 0.10 26.41 -8.64
C ALA A 106 0.18 26.65 -7.12
N VAL A 107 -0.15 25.64 -6.31
CA VAL A 107 -0.01 25.70 -4.84
C VAL A 107 1.44 25.85 -4.40
N TYR A 108 2.39 25.25 -5.13
CA TYR A 108 3.82 25.36 -4.85
C TYR A 108 4.37 26.76 -5.15
N GLY A 109 3.98 27.34 -6.28
CA GLY A 109 4.44 28.65 -6.74
C GLY A 109 3.87 29.86 -5.99
N ASP A 110 2.98 29.63 -5.03
CA ASP A 110 2.44 30.68 -4.15
C ASP A 110 3.51 31.15 -3.15
N GLU A 111 3.99 32.38 -3.34
CA GLU A 111 5.12 32.98 -2.62
C GLU A 111 4.80 33.42 -1.19
N ASP A 112 3.52 33.44 -0.78
CA ASP A 112 3.09 33.90 0.56
C ASP A 112 3.51 32.98 1.72
N GLY A 113 4.42 32.02 1.47
CA GLY A 113 5.13 31.30 2.54
C GLY A 113 4.25 30.38 3.38
N GLY A 114 3.02 30.10 2.92
CA GLY A 114 2.06 29.19 3.54
C GLY A 114 1.03 29.88 4.43
N SER A 115 -0.15 29.27 4.54
CA SER A 115 -1.27 29.74 5.35
C SER A 115 -0.91 29.95 6.83
N ASN A 116 -1.60 30.88 7.50
CA ASN A 116 -1.52 31.07 8.95
C ASN A 116 -2.36 30.04 9.73
N ASP A 117 -3.06 29.17 9.02
CA ASP A 117 -3.73 28.01 9.58
C ASP A 117 -2.78 26.79 9.59
N LEU A 118 -2.63 26.17 10.76
CA LEU A 118 -1.72 25.04 10.96
C LEU A 118 -2.18 23.79 10.20
N TYR A 119 -3.49 23.57 10.04
CA TYR A 119 -4.02 22.45 9.26
C TYR A 119 -3.68 22.62 7.78
N VAL A 120 -3.92 23.82 7.23
CA VAL A 120 -3.60 24.14 5.84
C VAL A 120 -2.09 24.05 5.58
N ALA A 121 -1.27 24.61 6.45
CA ALA A 121 0.19 24.52 6.34
C ALA A 121 0.67 23.06 6.38
N SER A 122 0.11 22.25 7.28
CA SER A 122 0.44 20.82 7.40
C SER A 122 0.02 20.02 6.16
N LEU A 123 -1.21 20.21 5.68
CA LEU A 123 -1.73 19.49 4.52
C LEU A 123 -0.99 19.89 3.24
N ARG A 124 -0.72 21.18 3.05
CA ARG A 124 0.10 21.69 1.94
C ARG A 124 1.49 21.07 1.97
N PHE A 125 2.16 21.09 3.13
CA PHE A 125 3.49 20.49 3.29
C PHE A 125 3.48 19.00 2.95
N TYR A 126 2.51 18.25 3.51
CA TYR A 126 2.37 16.81 3.26
C TYR A 126 2.18 16.50 1.77
N LEU A 127 1.22 17.15 1.11
CA LEU A 127 0.92 16.90 -0.30
C LEU A 127 2.07 17.29 -1.21
N LEU A 128 2.65 18.48 -1.04
CA LEU A 128 3.77 18.93 -1.85
C LEU A 128 4.97 17.98 -1.73
N ARG A 129 5.33 17.57 -0.51
CA ARG A 129 6.43 16.61 -0.33
C ARG A 129 6.10 15.21 -0.85
N LYS A 130 4.85 14.74 -0.69
CA LYS A 130 4.42 13.46 -1.27
C LYS A 130 4.62 13.44 -2.78
N HIS A 131 4.44 14.59 -3.43
CA HIS A 131 4.63 14.79 -4.87
C HIS A 131 6.05 15.22 -5.28
N GLY A 132 7.02 15.20 -4.35
CA GLY A 132 8.43 15.44 -4.65
C GLY A 132 8.85 16.92 -4.71
N TYR A 133 7.99 17.86 -4.32
CA TYR A 133 8.36 19.26 -4.21
C TYR A 133 9.26 19.51 -3.01
N ILE A 134 10.26 20.37 -3.18
CA ILE A 134 11.17 20.79 -2.11
C ILE A 134 10.50 21.94 -1.35
N VAL A 135 9.98 21.63 -0.16
CA VAL A 135 9.34 22.59 0.75
C VAL A 135 10.14 22.63 2.05
N SER A 136 10.56 23.80 2.53
CA SER A 136 11.28 23.91 3.81
C SER A 136 10.36 23.56 4.99
N SER A 137 10.88 22.82 5.96
CA SER A 137 10.19 22.58 7.24
C SER A 137 10.10 23.83 8.11
N ASP A 138 10.83 24.90 7.76
CA ASP A 138 10.75 26.20 8.42
C ASP A 138 9.37 26.86 8.34
N VAL A 139 8.52 26.40 7.41
CA VAL A 139 7.11 26.80 7.35
C VAL A 139 6.39 26.60 8.69
N PHE A 140 6.86 25.66 9.51
CA PHE A 140 6.28 25.37 10.81
C PHE A 140 6.77 26.28 11.96
N LEU A 141 7.84 27.06 11.76
CA LEU A 141 8.45 27.88 12.82
C LEU A 141 7.48 28.90 13.42
N LYS A 142 6.58 29.46 12.60
CA LYS A 142 5.58 30.45 13.03
C LYS A 142 4.49 29.88 13.95
N PHE A 143 4.38 28.56 14.06
CA PHE A 143 3.38 27.89 14.90
C PHE A 143 3.95 27.42 16.24
N ARG A 144 5.17 27.84 16.60
CA ARG A 144 5.77 27.52 17.90
C ARG A 144 5.03 28.27 19.01
N ASP A 145 4.64 27.53 20.04
CA ASP A 145 4.18 28.09 21.30
C ASP A 145 5.36 28.67 22.12
N GLU A 146 5.05 29.27 23.28
CA GLU A 146 6.03 29.85 24.19
C GLU A 146 7.06 28.83 24.70
N GLN A 147 6.71 27.54 24.71
CA GLN A 147 7.57 26.43 25.12
C GLN A 147 8.33 25.81 23.93
N GLY A 148 8.11 26.32 22.71
CA GLY A 148 8.74 25.88 21.48
C GLY A 148 8.08 24.68 20.79
N HIS A 149 6.92 24.21 21.27
CA HIS A 149 6.20 23.11 20.65
C HIS A 149 5.27 23.59 19.54
N ILE A 150 5.02 22.72 18.56
CA ILE A 150 4.08 22.97 17.46
C ILE A 150 3.02 21.87 17.51
N SER A 151 1.78 22.26 17.73
CA SER A 151 0.68 21.33 18.00
C SER A 151 -0.69 21.99 17.86
N SER A 152 -1.75 21.18 17.92
CA SER A 152 -3.14 21.64 17.91
C SER A 152 -4.01 20.80 18.85
N ASP A 153 -5.03 21.43 19.44
CA ASP A 153 -6.10 20.73 20.19
C ASP A 153 -7.16 20.13 19.28
N ASP A 154 -7.27 20.61 18.04
CA ASP A 154 -8.10 19.98 17.02
C ASP A 154 -7.47 18.67 16.54
N VAL A 155 -8.24 17.59 16.61
CA VAL A 155 -7.76 16.22 16.31
C VAL A 155 -7.40 16.07 14.82
N GLY A 156 -8.14 16.72 13.92
CA GLY A 156 -7.87 16.70 12.49
C GLY A 156 -6.56 17.39 12.14
N THR A 157 -6.34 18.58 12.71
CA THR A 157 -5.10 19.34 12.58
C THR A 157 -3.92 18.58 13.16
N LEU A 158 -4.08 18.00 14.36
CA LEU A 158 -3.03 17.24 15.04
C LEU A 158 -2.60 16.00 14.23
N THR A 159 -3.56 15.24 13.70
CA THR A 159 -3.25 14.06 12.86
C THR A 159 -2.60 14.46 11.54
N THR A 160 -3.09 15.53 10.90
CA THR A 160 -2.51 16.07 9.66
C THR A 160 -1.08 16.56 9.86
N LEU A 161 -0.81 17.30 10.94
CA LEU A 161 0.54 17.74 11.33
C LEU A 161 1.45 16.54 11.60
N TYR A 162 0.96 15.51 12.28
CA TYR A 162 1.72 14.31 12.57
C TYR A 162 2.10 13.57 11.27
N ASP A 163 1.16 13.39 10.34
CA ASP A 163 1.44 12.80 9.02
C ASP A 163 2.41 13.66 8.20
N ALA A 164 2.24 14.99 8.20
CA ALA A 164 3.12 15.93 7.53
C ALA A 164 4.56 15.83 8.04
N ALA A 165 4.76 15.75 9.36
CA ALA A 165 6.09 15.64 9.94
C ALA A 165 6.80 14.32 9.59
N HIS A 166 6.07 13.24 9.26
CA HIS A 166 6.66 12.00 8.76
C HIS A 166 7.19 12.10 7.33
N MET A 167 6.98 13.22 6.64
CA MET A 167 7.61 13.55 5.36
C MET A 167 9.01 14.18 5.53
N ARG A 168 9.58 14.13 6.75
CA ARG A 168 10.91 14.63 7.07
C ARG A 168 12.01 13.99 6.23
N VAL A 169 13.06 14.77 5.98
CA VAL A 169 14.34 14.32 5.46
C VAL A 169 15.44 14.52 6.51
N HIS A 170 16.67 14.10 6.21
CA HIS A 170 17.80 14.25 7.13
C HIS A 170 18.06 15.72 7.48
N GLY A 171 18.28 16.01 8.77
CA GLY A 171 18.63 17.34 9.28
C GLY A 171 17.44 18.22 9.67
N GLU A 172 16.21 17.70 9.67
CA GLU A 172 15.01 18.48 10.00
C GLU A 172 14.51 18.26 11.43
N ASP A 173 15.30 18.70 12.41
CA ASP A 173 15.03 18.51 13.84
C ASP A 173 13.64 19.06 14.28
N ILE A 174 13.13 20.08 13.59
CA ILE A 174 11.78 20.61 13.84
C ILE A 174 10.69 19.54 13.66
N LEU A 175 10.81 18.69 12.64
CA LEU A 175 9.83 17.64 12.36
C LEU A 175 10.00 16.47 13.33
N ASP A 176 11.23 16.17 13.76
CA ASP A 176 11.51 15.17 14.80
C ASP A 176 10.84 15.54 16.12
N ASN A 177 10.95 16.82 16.50
CA ASN A 177 10.30 17.36 17.70
C ASN A 177 8.77 17.32 17.58
N ILE A 178 8.22 17.68 16.41
CA ILE A 178 6.77 17.56 16.14
C ILE A 178 6.31 16.10 16.31
N ILE A 179 7.02 15.13 15.73
CA ILE A 179 6.66 13.70 15.86
C ILE A 179 6.70 13.26 17.32
N ALA A 180 7.80 13.53 18.02
CA ALA A 180 8.01 13.08 19.40
C ALA A 180 6.94 13.66 20.35
N PHE A 181 6.71 14.97 20.27
CA PHE A 181 5.73 15.66 21.11
C PHE A 181 4.31 15.20 20.81
N ASN A 182 3.90 15.22 19.54
CA ASN A 182 2.52 14.96 19.16
C ASN A 182 2.14 13.47 19.25
N LYS A 183 3.11 12.54 19.23
CA LYS A 183 2.85 11.11 19.52
C LYS A 183 2.22 10.93 20.89
N SER A 184 2.76 11.57 21.93
CA SER A 184 2.22 11.48 23.29
C SER A 184 0.81 12.09 23.39
N ARG A 185 0.56 13.19 22.68
CA ARG A 185 -0.76 13.82 22.61
C ARG A 185 -1.78 12.92 21.94
N LEU A 186 -1.45 12.33 20.78
CA LEU A 186 -2.32 11.36 20.10
C LEU A 186 -2.61 10.14 20.99
N GLN A 187 -1.60 9.62 21.70
CA GLN A 187 -1.80 8.51 22.66
C GLN A 187 -2.74 8.91 23.81
N SER A 188 -2.65 10.16 24.30
CA SER A 188 -3.56 10.67 25.33
C SER A 188 -5.01 10.76 24.85
N LEU A 189 -5.23 11.05 23.56
CA LEU A 189 -6.57 11.07 22.96
C LEU A 189 -7.22 9.67 22.97
N LEU A 190 -6.42 8.60 22.86
CA LEU A 190 -6.93 7.23 22.94
C LEU A 190 -7.54 6.88 24.30
N MET A 191 -7.17 7.61 25.35
CA MET A 191 -7.66 7.40 26.73
C MET A 191 -8.86 8.30 27.06
N LYS A 192 -9.28 9.20 26.15
CA LYS A 192 -10.41 10.10 26.39
C LYS A 192 -11.75 9.40 26.10
N ALA A 193 -12.60 9.30 27.12
CA ALA A 193 -13.88 8.60 27.02
C ALA A 193 -14.92 9.25 26.07
N ASN A 194 -14.75 10.52 25.71
CA ASN A 194 -15.76 11.31 24.98
C ASN A 194 -15.37 11.66 23.54
N LEU A 195 -14.32 11.04 22.97
CA LEU A 195 -13.95 11.29 21.58
C LEU A 195 -14.89 10.51 20.64
N ASP A 196 -15.28 11.13 19.53
CA ASP A 196 -16.07 10.46 18.49
C ASP A 196 -15.37 9.15 18.05
N PRO A 197 -16.09 8.02 17.94
CA PRO A 197 -15.49 6.73 17.60
C PRO A 197 -14.76 6.72 16.25
N ALA A 198 -15.22 7.48 15.25
CA ALA A 198 -14.55 7.54 13.95
C ALA A 198 -13.24 8.34 14.06
N LEU A 199 -13.23 9.44 14.81
CA LEU A 199 -11.99 10.18 15.12
C LEU A 199 -11.00 9.35 15.94
N LEU A 200 -11.50 8.58 16.92
CA LEU A 200 -10.67 7.68 17.73
C LEU A 200 -9.97 6.63 16.85
N GLU A 201 -10.70 6.06 15.90
CA GLU A 201 -10.14 5.12 14.94
C GLU A 201 -9.12 5.77 14.00
N GLU A 202 -9.36 6.99 13.51
CA GLU A 202 -8.35 7.74 12.72
C GLU A 202 -7.06 7.98 13.53
N VAL A 203 -7.17 8.33 14.81
CA VAL A 203 -6.00 8.49 15.70
C VAL A 203 -5.26 7.16 15.87
N ARG A 204 -5.98 6.07 16.10
CA ARG A 204 -5.40 4.73 16.26
C ARG A 204 -4.62 4.30 15.03
N VAL A 205 -5.24 4.40 13.85
CA VAL A 205 -4.61 4.04 12.56
C VAL A 205 -3.40 4.93 12.28
N THR A 206 -3.46 6.23 12.63
CA THR A 206 -2.34 7.17 12.47
C THR A 206 -1.14 6.87 13.36
N LEU A 207 -1.37 6.43 14.59
CA LEU A 207 -0.30 5.98 15.48
C LEU A 207 0.31 4.64 15.06
N GLU A 208 -0.49 3.74 14.50
CA GLU A 208 -0.04 2.42 14.04
C GLU A 208 0.79 2.53 12.75
N THR A 209 0.30 3.26 11.75
CA THR A 209 1.03 3.49 10.50
C THR A 209 0.69 4.86 9.96
N THR A 210 1.71 5.70 9.79
CA THR A 210 1.54 7.05 9.24
C THR A 210 1.11 6.97 7.79
N ARG A 211 0.35 7.98 7.36
CA ARG A 211 -0.41 7.91 6.12
C ARG A 211 0.43 7.63 4.87
N PHE A 212 1.62 8.22 4.78
CA PHE A 212 2.54 7.99 3.65
C PHE A 212 3.03 6.53 3.54
N ARG A 213 2.99 5.75 4.63
CA ARG A 213 3.45 4.35 4.67
C ARG A 213 2.31 3.34 4.51
N ARG A 214 1.07 3.80 4.40
CA ARG A 214 -0.08 2.90 4.22
C ARG A 214 -0.18 2.45 2.78
N VAL A 215 -0.46 1.17 2.58
CA VAL A 215 -0.72 0.61 1.24
C VAL A 215 -1.99 1.24 0.67
N GLU A 216 -1.87 1.92 -0.47
CA GLU A 216 -2.90 2.84 -0.96
C GLU A 216 -4.26 2.16 -1.19
N ARG A 217 -4.30 0.94 -1.76
CA ARG A 217 -5.57 0.23 -1.95
C ARG A 217 -6.23 -0.26 -0.66
N VAL A 218 -5.42 -0.66 0.32
CA VAL A 218 -5.93 -1.05 1.64
C VAL A 218 -6.52 0.18 2.35
N GLU A 219 -5.81 1.31 2.29
CA GLU A 219 -6.27 2.57 2.86
C GLU A 219 -7.52 3.09 2.13
N ALA A 220 -7.59 2.98 0.80
CA ALA A 220 -8.77 3.40 0.03
C ALA A 220 -10.04 2.65 0.46
N ARG A 221 -9.93 1.33 0.68
CA ARG A 221 -11.08 0.53 1.15
C ARG A 221 -11.63 1.03 2.48
N ARG A 222 -10.75 1.39 3.40
CA ARG A 222 -11.07 1.93 4.72
C ARG A 222 -11.63 3.34 4.60
N PHE A 223 -10.95 4.19 3.84
CA PHE A 223 -11.26 5.61 3.73
C PHE A 223 -12.56 5.88 2.99
N ILE A 224 -12.98 5.04 2.02
CA ILE A 224 -14.31 5.15 1.39
C ILE A 224 -15.41 5.20 2.46
N SER A 225 -15.35 4.32 3.46
CA SER A 225 -16.33 4.28 4.56
C SER A 225 -16.22 5.46 5.53
N VAL A 226 -15.03 6.08 5.64
CA VAL A 226 -14.81 7.30 6.42
C VAL A 226 -15.37 8.52 5.67
N TYR A 227 -15.06 8.65 4.38
CA TYR A 227 -15.51 9.73 3.51
C TYR A 227 -17.03 9.74 3.36
N GLU A 228 -17.67 8.57 3.28
CA GLU A 228 -19.13 8.45 3.28
C GLU A 228 -19.80 9.06 4.52
N LYS A 229 -19.12 9.07 5.67
CA LYS A 229 -19.66 9.64 6.92
C LYS A 229 -19.34 11.13 7.09
N LYS A 230 -18.49 11.71 6.24
CA LYS A 230 -18.16 13.14 6.34
C LYS A 230 -19.39 14.00 6.04
N ALA A 231 -19.61 15.02 6.86
CA ALA A 231 -20.73 15.97 6.69
C ALA A 231 -20.59 16.80 5.41
N VAL A 232 -19.36 17.25 5.12
CA VAL A 232 -19.02 17.95 3.87
C VAL A 232 -18.29 16.95 2.98
N ARG A 233 -19.06 16.18 2.20
CA ARG A 233 -18.52 15.25 1.21
C ARG A 233 -19.07 15.58 -0.17
N ASP A 234 -18.30 15.27 -1.19
CA ASP A 234 -18.76 15.30 -2.57
C ASP A 234 -19.29 13.92 -2.97
N ASP A 235 -20.61 13.83 -3.19
CA ASP A 235 -21.28 12.56 -3.50
C ASP A 235 -20.87 12.02 -4.89
N THR A 236 -20.53 12.89 -5.84
CA THR A 236 -20.03 12.47 -7.16
C THR A 236 -18.67 11.78 -7.03
N ILE A 237 -17.76 12.36 -6.25
CA ILE A 237 -16.45 11.75 -5.98
C ILE A 237 -16.61 10.43 -5.21
N LEU A 238 -17.50 10.37 -4.21
CA LEU A 238 -17.75 9.14 -3.45
C LEU A 238 -18.31 8.02 -4.34
N GLU A 239 -19.31 8.33 -5.16
CA GLU A 239 -19.91 7.35 -6.06
C GLU A 239 -18.90 6.85 -7.10
N PHE A 240 -18.10 7.76 -7.67
CA PHE A 240 -17.02 7.40 -8.56
C PHE A 240 -16.01 6.47 -7.90
N ALA A 241 -15.57 6.78 -6.68
CA ALA A 241 -14.61 5.98 -5.93
C ALA A 241 -15.12 4.57 -5.62
N LYS A 242 -16.40 4.42 -5.25
CA LYS A 242 -17.01 3.10 -5.02
C LYS A 242 -17.05 2.26 -6.29
N LEU A 243 -17.45 2.86 -7.42
CA LEU A 243 -17.47 2.17 -8.71
C LEU A 243 -16.07 1.79 -9.16
N ASP A 244 -15.12 2.72 -9.11
CA ASP A 244 -13.73 2.48 -9.50
C ASP A 244 -13.11 1.36 -8.67
N TYR A 245 -13.29 1.39 -7.35
CA TYR A 245 -12.78 0.35 -6.45
C TYR A 245 -13.30 -1.04 -6.85
N ASN A 246 -14.60 -1.17 -7.11
CA ASN A 246 -15.22 -2.44 -7.48
C ASN A 246 -14.81 -2.89 -8.88
N ILE A 247 -14.71 -1.99 -9.86
CA ILE A 247 -14.22 -2.31 -11.22
C ILE A 247 -12.79 -2.85 -11.16
N VAL A 248 -11.92 -2.18 -10.39
CA VAL A 248 -10.53 -2.59 -10.22
C VAL A 248 -10.44 -3.92 -9.45
N GLN A 249 -11.33 -4.16 -8.47
CA GLN A 249 -11.42 -5.46 -7.79
C GLN A 249 -11.75 -6.60 -8.75
N VAL A 250 -12.64 -6.38 -9.73
CA VAL A 250 -12.96 -7.38 -10.76
C VAL A 250 -11.72 -7.72 -11.59
N VAL A 251 -10.89 -6.71 -11.92
CA VAL A 251 -9.61 -6.92 -12.60
C VAL A 251 -8.68 -7.81 -11.77
N TYR A 252 -8.53 -7.55 -10.47
CA TYR A 252 -7.70 -8.39 -9.59
C TYR A 252 -8.22 -9.83 -9.46
N CYS A 253 -9.55 -10.03 -9.40
CA CYS A 253 -10.13 -11.37 -9.37
C CYS A 253 -9.84 -12.15 -10.67
N ASN A 254 -9.88 -11.48 -11.82
CA ASN A 254 -9.49 -12.09 -13.10
C ASN A 254 -8.00 -12.44 -13.15
N GLU A 255 -7.14 -11.56 -12.62
CA GLU A 255 -5.69 -11.82 -12.47
C GLU A 255 -5.45 -13.05 -11.58
N LEU A 256 -6.11 -13.11 -10.42
CA LEU A 256 -6.02 -14.25 -9.50
C LEU A 256 -6.53 -15.55 -10.11
N LYS A 257 -7.59 -15.51 -10.92
CA LYS A 257 -8.09 -16.67 -11.66
C LYS A 257 -7.03 -17.22 -12.62
N GLU A 258 -6.43 -16.35 -13.44
CA GLU A 258 -5.35 -16.73 -14.35
C GLU A 258 -4.15 -17.30 -13.58
N LEU A 259 -3.72 -16.61 -12.54
CA LEU A 259 -2.59 -16.99 -11.70
C LEU A 259 -2.82 -18.34 -11.00
N THR A 260 -4.03 -18.57 -10.49
CA THR A 260 -4.39 -19.84 -9.83
C THR A 260 -4.34 -21.00 -10.81
N ILE A 261 -4.87 -20.84 -12.04
CA ILE A 261 -4.81 -21.87 -13.09
C ILE A 261 -3.35 -22.16 -13.46
N TRP A 262 -2.54 -21.12 -13.68
CA TRP A 262 -1.13 -21.24 -14.02
C TRP A 262 -0.33 -21.97 -12.92
N TRP A 263 -0.52 -21.58 -11.66
CA TRP A 263 0.19 -22.15 -10.53
C TRP A 263 -0.17 -23.60 -10.30
N LYS A 264 -1.45 -23.95 -10.48
CA LYS A 264 -1.93 -25.32 -10.40
C LYS A 264 -1.32 -26.20 -11.48
N ASP A 265 -1.24 -25.72 -12.73
CA ASP A 265 -0.56 -26.43 -13.81
C ASP A 265 0.92 -26.66 -13.47
N LEU A 266 1.63 -25.65 -12.97
CA LEU A 266 3.03 -25.79 -12.55
C LEU A 266 3.20 -26.83 -11.44
N ARG A 267 2.41 -26.74 -10.36
CA ARG A 267 2.45 -27.70 -9.23
C ARG A 267 2.04 -29.12 -9.61
N SER A 268 1.30 -29.30 -10.71
CA SER A 268 0.97 -30.65 -11.21
C SER A 268 2.14 -31.34 -11.92
N ARG A 269 3.12 -30.55 -12.38
CA ARG A 269 4.28 -31.04 -13.15
C ARG A 269 5.54 -31.20 -12.31
N VAL A 270 5.61 -30.52 -11.16
CA VAL A 270 6.79 -30.46 -10.30
C VAL A 270 6.37 -30.67 -8.84
N ASP A 271 7.14 -31.49 -8.11
CA ASP A 271 6.95 -31.63 -6.66
C ASP A 271 7.41 -30.34 -5.95
N LEU A 272 6.43 -29.60 -5.43
CA LEU A 272 6.63 -28.35 -4.69
C LEU A 272 6.12 -28.48 -3.25
N THR A 273 6.03 -29.70 -2.71
CA THR A 273 5.54 -29.98 -1.34
C THR A 273 6.40 -29.33 -0.24
N PHE A 274 7.68 -29.06 -0.54
CA PHE A 274 8.60 -28.42 0.39
C PHE A 274 8.43 -26.89 0.50
N SER A 275 7.69 -26.28 -0.42
CA SER A 275 7.61 -24.82 -0.57
C SER A 275 6.29 -24.24 -0.06
N ARG A 276 6.32 -22.98 0.34
CA ARG A 276 5.14 -22.21 0.76
C ARG A 276 4.17 -22.06 -0.43
N ASP A 277 2.89 -22.37 -0.18
CA ASP A 277 1.82 -22.11 -1.13
C ASP A 277 1.10 -20.79 -0.78
N ARG A 278 1.55 -19.69 -1.39
CA ARG A 278 1.15 -18.31 -1.03
C ARG A 278 0.83 -17.42 -2.23
N LEU A 279 0.27 -18.00 -3.30
CA LEU A 279 -0.03 -17.28 -4.54
C LEU A 279 -0.87 -16.02 -4.32
N VAL A 280 -1.95 -16.14 -3.54
CA VAL A 280 -2.89 -15.02 -3.31
C VAL A 280 -2.22 -13.94 -2.47
N GLU A 281 -1.44 -14.32 -1.46
CA GLU A 281 -0.68 -13.39 -0.63
C GLU A 281 0.40 -12.65 -1.45
N MET A 282 1.11 -13.35 -2.35
CA MET A 282 2.11 -12.73 -3.24
C MET A 282 1.45 -11.80 -4.24
N HIS A 283 0.28 -12.15 -4.78
CA HIS A 283 -0.49 -11.24 -5.62
C HIS A 283 -0.95 -10.01 -4.84
N PHE A 284 -1.42 -10.20 -3.60
CA PHE A 284 -1.78 -9.11 -2.71
C PHE A 284 -0.63 -8.14 -2.45
N TRP A 285 0.59 -8.65 -2.31
CA TRP A 285 1.79 -7.80 -2.27
C TRP A 285 1.96 -6.97 -3.55
N MET A 286 1.78 -7.58 -4.73
CA MET A 286 1.93 -6.86 -6.01
C MET A 286 0.86 -5.78 -6.21
N MET A 287 -0.37 -6.01 -5.73
CA MET A 287 -1.41 -4.98 -5.67
C MET A 287 -0.98 -3.78 -4.81
N GLY A 288 -0.16 -4.01 -3.78
CA GLY A 288 0.38 -2.92 -2.95
C GLY A 288 1.50 -2.12 -3.62
N ILE A 289 2.18 -2.68 -4.61
CA ILE A 289 3.26 -2.02 -5.36
C ILE A 289 2.69 -1.23 -6.55
N VAL A 290 1.83 -1.86 -7.35
CA VAL A 290 1.23 -1.25 -8.55
C VAL A 290 -0.23 -1.66 -8.65
N TYR A 291 -1.14 -0.75 -8.31
CA TYR A 291 -2.56 -1.05 -8.20
C TYR A 291 -3.39 -0.62 -9.41
N GLU A 292 -2.89 0.25 -10.27
CA GLU A 292 -3.73 0.79 -11.34
C GLU A 292 -4.14 -0.30 -12.35
N PRO A 293 -5.38 -0.30 -12.88
CA PRO A 293 -5.89 -1.38 -13.72
C PRO A 293 -5.08 -1.60 -15.00
N HIS A 294 -4.46 -0.55 -15.56
CA HIS A 294 -3.62 -0.65 -16.76
C HIS A 294 -2.30 -1.39 -16.55
N TYR A 295 -1.91 -1.70 -15.30
CA TYR A 295 -0.75 -2.52 -14.96
C TYR A 295 -1.09 -3.99 -14.71
N SER A 296 -2.24 -4.48 -15.18
CA SER A 296 -2.69 -5.85 -14.96
C SER A 296 -1.65 -6.91 -15.34
N TYR A 297 -1.14 -6.83 -16.57
CA TYR A 297 -0.10 -7.75 -17.02
C TYR A 297 1.17 -7.68 -16.17
N ALA A 298 1.58 -6.46 -15.76
CA ALA A 298 2.75 -6.28 -14.91
C ALA A 298 2.55 -6.94 -13.55
N ARG A 299 1.39 -6.79 -12.90
CA ARG A 299 1.07 -7.49 -11.64
C ARG A 299 1.10 -9.01 -11.80
N ILE A 300 0.56 -9.56 -12.89
CA ILE A 300 0.62 -11.01 -13.14
C ILE A 300 2.07 -11.47 -13.25
N MET A 301 2.89 -10.80 -14.07
CA MET A 301 4.29 -11.16 -14.25
C MET A 301 5.11 -11.03 -12.97
N LEU A 302 4.95 -9.92 -12.24
CA LEU A 302 5.60 -9.71 -10.95
C LEU A 302 5.18 -10.77 -9.92
N THR A 303 3.90 -11.16 -9.90
CA THR A 303 3.42 -12.23 -9.01
C THR A 303 4.13 -13.55 -9.32
N LYS A 304 4.22 -13.92 -10.61
CA LYS A 304 4.94 -15.13 -11.04
C LYS A 304 6.41 -15.07 -10.64
N GLN A 305 7.06 -13.92 -10.85
CA GLN A 305 8.46 -13.70 -10.49
C GLN A 305 8.69 -13.85 -8.97
N VAL A 306 7.85 -13.22 -8.15
CA VAL A 306 7.96 -13.29 -6.69
C VAL A 306 7.68 -14.71 -6.18
N LEU A 307 6.76 -15.44 -6.80
CA LEU A 307 6.56 -16.86 -6.49
C LEU A 307 7.80 -17.70 -6.80
N PHE A 308 8.46 -17.48 -7.95
CA PHE A 308 9.72 -18.15 -8.23
C PHE A 308 10.81 -17.78 -7.22
N MET A 309 10.93 -16.50 -6.83
CA MET A 309 11.88 -16.09 -5.79
C MET A 309 11.58 -16.78 -4.45
N ALA A 310 10.31 -16.90 -4.06
CA ALA A 310 9.91 -17.62 -2.85
C ALA A 310 10.20 -19.12 -2.92
N LEU A 311 10.04 -19.74 -4.09
CA LEU A 311 10.43 -21.13 -4.32
C LEU A 311 11.94 -21.32 -4.16
N LEU A 312 12.76 -20.42 -4.74
CA LEU A 312 14.21 -20.46 -4.60
C LEU A 312 14.61 -20.28 -3.13
N ASP A 313 14.04 -19.30 -2.45
CA ASP A 313 14.23 -19.08 -1.01
C ASP A 313 13.95 -20.36 -0.21
N ASP A 314 12.80 -21.01 -0.43
CA ASP A 314 12.45 -22.27 0.23
C ASP A 314 13.37 -23.45 -0.12
N ILE A 315 13.95 -23.48 -1.32
CA ILE A 315 14.97 -24.48 -1.68
C ILE A 315 16.16 -24.33 -0.74
N TYR A 316 16.77 -23.14 -0.69
CA TYR A 316 18.00 -22.91 0.08
C TYR A 316 17.78 -22.99 1.60
N ASP A 317 16.66 -22.48 2.09
CA ASP A 317 16.42 -22.31 3.52
C ASP A 317 15.80 -23.53 4.20
N ASN A 318 15.17 -24.41 3.43
CA ASN A 318 14.30 -25.43 4.00
C ASN A 318 14.31 -26.79 3.28
N TYR A 319 14.97 -26.92 2.12
CA TYR A 319 14.88 -28.16 1.35
C TYR A 319 16.24 -28.80 1.04
N SER A 320 17.15 -28.05 0.42
CA SER A 320 18.41 -28.57 -0.09
C SER A 320 19.50 -28.63 0.98
N SER A 321 20.38 -29.63 0.82
CA SER A 321 21.64 -29.66 1.53
C SER A 321 22.60 -28.58 1.01
N THR A 322 23.66 -28.28 1.78
CA THR A 322 24.69 -27.32 1.35
C THR A 322 25.33 -27.72 0.01
N GLU A 323 25.54 -29.02 -0.21
CA GLU A 323 26.13 -29.54 -1.45
C GLU A 323 25.18 -29.33 -2.65
N GLU A 324 23.90 -29.70 -2.52
CA GLU A 324 22.89 -29.48 -3.55
C GLU A 324 22.71 -27.99 -3.88
N SER A 325 22.66 -27.14 -2.85
CA SER A 325 22.60 -25.68 -3.00
C SER A 325 23.79 -25.14 -3.79
N ASN A 326 25.01 -25.60 -3.49
CA ASN A 326 26.22 -25.15 -4.21
C ASN A 326 26.20 -25.57 -5.69
N ILE A 327 25.74 -26.80 -5.98
CA ILE A 327 25.58 -27.29 -7.36
C ILE A 327 24.55 -26.43 -8.11
N PHE A 328 23.42 -26.15 -7.47
CA PHE A 328 22.34 -25.35 -8.05
C PHE A 328 22.79 -23.90 -8.32
N THR A 329 23.45 -23.23 -7.36
CA THR A 329 24.04 -21.90 -7.55
C THR A 329 25.01 -21.89 -8.74
N SER A 330 25.92 -22.86 -8.79
CA SER A 330 26.93 -22.95 -9.86
C SER A 330 26.30 -23.18 -11.25
N ALA A 331 25.13 -23.81 -11.31
CA ALA A 331 24.39 -24.00 -12.56
C ALA A 331 23.70 -22.70 -13.02
N LEU A 332 23.11 -21.94 -12.08
CA LEU A 332 22.52 -20.64 -12.37
C LEU A 332 23.57 -19.65 -12.88
N GLU A 333 24.73 -19.55 -12.23
CA GLU A 333 25.82 -18.66 -12.64
C GLU A 333 26.31 -18.95 -14.08
N ARG A 334 26.49 -20.24 -14.42
CA ARG A 334 26.86 -20.64 -15.78
C ARG A 334 25.80 -20.24 -16.81
N SER A 335 24.53 -20.46 -16.51
CA SER A 335 23.42 -20.14 -17.41
C SER A 335 23.31 -18.64 -17.69
N VAL A 336 23.59 -17.79 -16.70
CA VAL A 336 23.64 -16.33 -16.87
C VAL A 336 24.80 -15.93 -17.79
N THR A 337 25.97 -16.57 -17.62
CA THR A 337 27.17 -16.28 -18.41
C THR A 337 27.02 -16.66 -19.89
N GLU A 338 26.20 -17.67 -20.20
CA GLU A 338 25.91 -18.08 -21.59
C GLU A 338 24.87 -17.18 -22.31
N LEU A 339 24.12 -16.37 -21.55
CA LEU A 339 23.10 -15.45 -22.07
C LEU A 339 23.59 -14.02 -22.27
N THR A 340 24.74 -13.66 -21.70
CA THR A 340 25.43 -12.36 -21.83
C THR A 340 26.60 -12.47 -22.80
#